data_AF-A0A1Y5KFB6-F1
#
_entry.id   AF-A0A1Y5KFB6-F1
#
_cell.length_a   1.000
_cell.length_b   1.000
_cell.length_c   1.000
_cell.angle_alpha   90.00
_cell.angle_beta   90.00
_cell.angle_gamma   90.00
#
_symmetry.space_group_name_H-M   'P 1'
#
loop_
_entity.id
_entity.type
_entity.pdbx_description
1 polymer ?
#
loop_
_entity_poly.entity_id
_entity_poly.type
_entity_poly.pdbx_seq_one_letter_code
_entity_poly.pdbx_strand_id
1 'polypeptide(L)'
;MFVRIRVAVPFIICIFMTIGSASVVWGGAGATSQALSFFSGKPYDSLYRMDEIGIALYNAAINNNRQSAYMQVQKLQKGMSNKLLLSYGYAEGWDAVAADLTAIETALSRSAPGNEWRELAVKVRLSLDAVVSGSGSLWLQYDYLLREDVALIGQALKRSTNDTKAAANAAGALLETMRMHVFRMDAAAAISGHSMRTQELIQQMDYVDKRINALKTDRGSRAATSLRNALQSLDGAAAVLDNIFRKETGDMPALAPASAVYPLRWAFFVGTIISAVLTYVGWRKYRQMPYGVKSIK
;
A
#
# COMPACT_ATOMS: atom_id res chain seq x y z
N MET A 1 -28.12 69.66 6.94
CA MET A 1 -27.67 68.62 7.91
C MET A 1 -28.45 67.30 7.76
N PHE A 2 -28.79 66.85 6.54
CA PHE A 2 -29.59 65.62 6.30
C PHE A 2 -28.93 64.60 5.34
N VAL A 3 -27.74 64.91 4.80
CA VAL A 3 -27.11 64.08 3.75
C VAL A 3 -26.20 62.98 4.31
N ARG A 4 -25.71 63.10 5.55
CA ARG A 4 -24.84 62.08 6.19
C ARG A 4 -25.58 60.79 6.55
N ILE A 5 -26.91 60.84 6.71
CA ILE A 5 -27.71 59.69 7.13
C ILE A 5 -28.09 58.78 5.95
N ARG A 6 -28.20 59.31 4.72
CA ARG A 6 -28.62 58.50 3.55
C ARG A 6 -27.52 57.60 2.97
N VAL A 7 -26.24 57.85 3.30
CA VAL A 7 -25.10 57.04 2.82
C VAL A 7 -24.67 55.98 3.83
N ALA A 8 -24.99 56.15 5.12
CA ALA A 8 -24.68 55.16 6.16
C ALA A 8 -25.60 53.93 6.09
N VAL A 9 -26.85 54.10 5.66
CA VAL A 9 -27.86 53.03 5.58
C VAL A 9 -27.45 51.87 4.64
N PRO A 10 -26.98 52.08 3.39
CA PRO A 10 -26.55 50.98 2.53
C PRO A 10 -25.27 50.28 3.02
N PHE A 11 -24.39 50.99 3.73
CA PHE A 11 -23.16 50.42 4.29
C PHE A 11 -23.46 49.51 5.50
N ILE A 12 -24.39 49.93 6.36
CA ILE A 12 -24.85 49.14 7.50
C ILE A 12 -25.61 47.90 7.01
N ILE A 13 -26.43 48.00 5.97
CA ILE A 13 -27.13 46.85 5.36
C ILE A 13 -26.12 45.85 4.75
N CYS A 14 -25.05 46.31 4.10
CA CYS A 14 -23.99 45.43 3.61
C CYS A 14 -23.22 44.72 4.73
N ILE A 15 -22.97 45.40 5.86
CA ILE A 15 -22.31 44.80 7.04
C ILE A 15 -23.23 43.77 7.73
N PHE A 16 -24.54 44.03 7.80
CA PHE A 16 -25.50 43.05 8.32
C PHE A 16 -25.69 41.85 7.37
N MET A 17 -25.60 42.03 6.05
CA MET A 17 -25.59 40.91 5.10
C MET A 17 -24.31 40.07 5.16
N THR A 18 -23.15 40.67 5.43
CA THR A 18 -21.90 39.90 5.62
C THR A 18 -21.83 39.20 6.98
N ILE A 19 -22.42 39.76 8.04
CA ILE A 19 -22.55 39.07 9.34
C ILE A 19 -23.56 37.91 9.25
N GLY A 20 -24.66 38.09 8.52
CA GLY A 20 -25.65 37.02 8.26
C GLY A 20 -25.15 35.89 7.37
N SER A 21 -24.11 36.12 6.55
CA SER A 21 -23.45 35.07 5.74
C SER A 21 -22.19 34.52 6.42
N ALA A 22 -21.56 35.25 7.34
CA ALA A 22 -20.45 34.75 8.17
C ALA A 22 -20.90 33.73 9.22
N SER A 23 -22.13 33.84 9.74
CA SER A 23 -22.72 32.81 10.61
C SER A 23 -23.06 31.51 9.86
N VAL A 24 -23.15 31.52 8.52
CA VAL A 24 -23.25 30.30 7.70
C VAL A 24 -21.88 29.67 7.46
N VAL A 25 -20.81 30.47 7.47
CA VAL A 25 -19.42 30.00 7.32
C VAL A 25 -18.84 29.42 8.61
N TRP A 26 -19.31 29.86 9.80
CA TRP A 26 -18.84 29.33 11.09
C TRP A 26 -19.91 28.62 11.95
N GLY A 27 -21.20 28.73 11.63
CA GLY A 27 -22.31 28.06 12.34
C GLY A 27 -22.85 26.81 11.65
N GLY A 28 -22.38 26.47 10.44
CA GLY A 28 -22.80 25.30 9.67
C GLY A 28 -21.94 24.04 9.86
N ALA A 29 -21.07 23.99 10.87
CA ALA A 29 -20.17 22.86 11.11
C ALA A 29 -20.82 21.67 11.86
N GLY A 30 -22.13 21.68 12.08
CA GLY A 30 -22.85 20.63 12.84
C GLY A 30 -23.66 19.63 12.01
N ALA A 31 -24.19 20.01 10.84
CA ALA A 31 -25.15 19.16 10.11
C ALA A 31 -24.54 18.35 8.97
N THR A 32 -23.52 18.88 8.27
CA THR A 32 -22.84 18.17 7.17
C THR A 32 -21.62 17.38 7.63
N SER A 33 -21.12 17.69 8.82
CA SER A 33 -20.09 16.90 9.51
C SER A 33 -20.67 15.59 10.04
N GLN A 34 -21.96 15.51 10.40
CA GLN A 34 -22.59 14.24 10.78
C GLN A 34 -22.73 13.28 9.60
N ALA A 35 -23.11 13.74 8.40
CA ALA A 35 -23.25 12.86 7.23
C ALA A 35 -21.89 12.33 6.70
N LEU A 36 -20.80 13.09 6.83
CA LEU A 36 -19.45 12.68 6.41
C LEU A 36 -18.61 12.02 7.52
N SER A 37 -18.95 12.23 8.81
CA SER A 37 -18.34 11.47 9.92
C SER A 37 -18.89 10.05 10.07
N PHE A 38 -20.00 9.71 9.39
CA PHE A 38 -20.44 8.32 9.28
C PHE A 38 -19.48 7.44 8.44
N PHE A 39 -18.70 8.03 7.53
CA PHE A 39 -17.85 7.27 6.60
C PHE A 39 -16.33 7.42 6.82
N SER A 40 -15.88 8.40 7.62
CA SER A 40 -14.44 8.76 7.64
C SER A 40 -13.64 8.25 8.84
N GLY A 41 -14.23 7.57 9.82
CA GLY A 41 -13.52 7.21 11.07
C GLY A 41 -13.56 5.75 11.50
N LYS A 42 -14.33 4.88 10.86
CA LYS A 42 -14.52 3.49 11.30
C LYS A 42 -13.69 2.43 10.56
N PRO A 43 -13.58 2.46 9.21
CA PRO A 43 -12.93 1.37 8.49
C PRO A 43 -11.40 1.38 8.65
N TYR A 44 -10.76 2.55 8.63
CA TYR A 44 -9.32 2.68 8.79
C TYR A 44 -8.87 2.23 10.20
N ASP A 45 -9.54 2.69 11.25
CA ASP A 45 -9.31 2.24 12.63
C ASP A 45 -9.45 0.72 12.79
N SER A 46 -10.40 0.10 12.08
CA SER A 46 -10.53 -1.36 12.10
C SER A 46 -9.40 -2.09 11.35
N LEU A 47 -8.80 -1.49 10.32
CA LEU A 47 -7.60 -2.04 9.67
C LEU A 47 -6.38 -1.99 10.59
N TYR A 48 -6.14 -0.86 11.27
CA TYR A 48 -5.07 -0.77 12.27
C TYR A 48 -5.24 -1.78 13.40
N ARG A 49 -6.46 -1.95 13.89
CA ARG A 49 -6.74 -2.98 14.91
C ARG A 49 -6.45 -4.38 14.38
N MET A 50 -6.75 -4.67 13.11
CA MET A 50 -6.39 -5.96 12.51
C MET A 50 -4.88 -6.15 12.44
N ASP A 51 -4.13 -5.12 12.02
CA ASP A 51 -2.67 -5.16 12.01
C ASP A 51 -2.08 -5.34 13.41
N GLU A 52 -2.58 -4.63 14.43
CA GLU A 52 -2.19 -4.83 15.83
C GLU A 52 -2.43 -6.27 16.32
N ILE A 53 -3.57 -6.87 15.93
CA ILE A 53 -3.85 -8.28 16.24
C ILE A 53 -2.87 -9.20 15.48
N GLY A 54 -2.52 -8.86 14.24
CA GLY A 54 -1.50 -9.56 13.45
C GLY A 54 -0.12 -9.52 14.11
N ILE A 55 0.30 -8.35 14.63
CA ILE A 55 1.52 -8.18 15.41
C ILE A 55 1.46 -9.02 16.69
N ALA A 56 0.33 -9.04 17.39
CA ALA A 56 0.13 -9.85 18.58
C ALA A 56 0.19 -11.36 18.27
N LEU A 57 -0.35 -11.80 17.14
CA LEU A 57 -0.25 -13.18 16.65
C LEU A 57 1.22 -13.56 16.38
N TYR A 58 1.96 -12.71 15.68
CA TYR A 58 3.38 -12.91 15.43
C TYR A 58 4.19 -13.00 16.72
N ASN A 59 3.96 -12.11 17.68
CA ASN A 59 4.63 -12.14 18.98
C ASN A 59 4.29 -13.41 19.76
N ALA A 60 3.03 -13.87 19.70
CA ALA A 60 2.64 -15.16 20.27
C ALA A 60 3.37 -16.33 19.60
N ALA A 61 3.61 -16.26 18.29
CA ALA A 61 4.39 -17.25 17.53
C ALA A 61 5.86 -17.32 17.93
N ILE A 62 6.51 -16.16 18.09
CA ILE A 62 7.89 -16.10 18.58
C ILE A 62 8.00 -16.71 19.98
N ASN A 63 7.10 -16.31 20.87
CA ASN A 63 7.09 -16.74 22.27
C ASN A 63 6.52 -18.16 22.45
N ASN A 64 6.13 -18.85 21.36
CA ASN A 64 5.50 -20.16 21.36
C ASN A 64 4.26 -20.25 22.28
N ASN A 65 3.55 -19.14 22.46
CA ASN A 65 2.34 -19.07 23.28
C ASN A 65 1.12 -19.45 22.44
N ARG A 66 0.83 -20.75 22.40
CA ARG A 66 -0.26 -21.33 21.60
C ARG A 66 -1.64 -20.80 21.96
N GLN A 67 -1.91 -20.59 23.25
CA GLN A 67 -3.20 -20.08 23.72
C GLN A 67 -3.45 -18.66 23.24
N SER A 68 -2.45 -17.79 23.39
CA SER A 68 -2.52 -16.42 22.87
C SER A 68 -2.67 -16.42 21.36
N ALA A 69 -1.90 -17.24 20.63
CA ALA A 69 -1.98 -17.34 19.18
C ALA A 69 -3.38 -17.75 18.71
N TYR A 70 -3.98 -18.78 19.34
CA TYR A 70 -5.33 -19.24 19.02
C TYR A 70 -6.37 -18.12 19.20
N MET A 71 -6.31 -17.37 20.29
CA MET A 71 -7.20 -16.23 20.51
C MET A 71 -7.03 -15.13 19.45
N GLN A 72 -5.79 -14.81 19.03
CA GLN A 72 -5.58 -13.79 17.99
C GLN A 72 -6.09 -14.25 16.63
N VAL A 73 -5.91 -15.52 16.27
CA VAL A 73 -6.47 -16.09 15.02
C VAL A 73 -7.98 -15.95 14.99
N GLN A 74 -8.69 -16.30 16.06
CA GLN A 74 -10.14 -16.15 16.13
C GLN A 74 -10.59 -14.69 15.98
N LYS A 75 -9.85 -13.74 16.58
CA LYS A 75 -10.14 -12.31 16.42
C LYS A 75 -9.94 -11.84 14.98
N LEU A 76 -8.89 -12.31 14.29
CA LEU A 76 -8.65 -12.00 12.88
C LEU A 76 -9.74 -12.57 11.98
N GLN A 77 -10.11 -13.85 12.18
CA GLN A 77 -11.21 -14.49 11.44
C GLN A 77 -12.53 -13.72 11.61
N LYS A 78 -12.85 -13.27 12.83
CA LYS A 78 -14.00 -12.42 13.08
C LYS A 78 -13.89 -11.06 12.37
N GLY A 79 -12.69 -10.45 12.36
CA GLY A 79 -12.43 -9.19 11.67
C GLY A 79 -12.66 -9.27 10.16
N MET A 80 -12.26 -10.38 9.54
CA MET A 80 -12.45 -10.64 8.10
C MET A 80 -13.93 -10.78 7.68
N SER A 81 -14.87 -10.93 8.62
CA SER A 81 -16.31 -10.94 8.30
C SER A 81 -16.82 -9.57 7.82
N ASN A 82 -16.05 -8.50 8.03
CA ASN A 82 -16.40 -7.15 7.58
C ASN A 82 -15.99 -6.93 6.12
N LYS A 83 -16.96 -6.99 5.20
CA LYS A 83 -16.75 -6.80 3.76
C LYS A 83 -16.12 -5.45 3.39
N LEU A 84 -16.33 -4.40 4.21
CA LEU A 84 -15.71 -3.08 3.97
C LEU A 84 -14.20 -3.08 4.25
N LEU A 85 -13.67 -4.04 5.02
CA LEU A 85 -12.23 -4.17 5.22
C LEU A 85 -11.58 -4.91 4.06
N LEU A 86 -12.28 -5.91 3.52
CA LEU A 86 -11.80 -6.70 2.39
C LEU A 86 -11.71 -5.88 1.10
N SER A 87 -12.35 -4.71 1.01
CA SER A 87 -12.16 -3.80 -0.13
C SER A 87 -10.80 -3.09 -0.13
N TYR A 88 -10.05 -3.14 0.97
CA TYR A 88 -8.68 -2.65 1.04
C TYR A 88 -7.75 -3.83 0.73
N GLY A 89 -7.35 -3.95 -0.54
CA GLY A 89 -6.54 -5.05 -1.07
C GLY A 89 -7.29 -5.88 -2.12
N TYR A 90 -6.60 -6.86 -2.70
CA TYR A 90 -7.17 -7.76 -3.70
C TYR A 90 -7.80 -8.99 -3.04
N ALA A 91 -8.91 -9.48 -3.61
CA ALA A 91 -9.68 -10.61 -3.08
C ALA A 91 -8.83 -11.89 -2.94
N GLU A 92 -7.99 -12.17 -3.95
CA GLU A 92 -7.08 -13.33 -3.95
C GLU A 92 -6.14 -13.33 -2.75
N GLY A 93 -5.64 -12.15 -2.36
CA GLY A 93 -4.77 -12.01 -1.20
C GLY A 93 -5.50 -12.23 0.12
N TRP A 94 -6.76 -11.79 0.23
CA TRP A 94 -7.59 -12.06 1.40
C TRP A 94 -7.95 -13.54 1.53
N ASP A 95 -8.22 -14.22 0.42
CA ASP A 95 -8.45 -15.67 0.41
C ASP A 95 -7.19 -16.42 0.86
N ALA A 96 -6.00 -15.98 0.43
CA ALA A 96 -4.73 -16.54 0.89
C ALA A 96 -4.51 -16.33 2.41
N VAL A 97 -4.83 -15.15 2.94
CA VAL A 97 -4.75 -14.88 4.39
C VAL A 97 -5.74 -15.74 5.18
N ALA A 98 -6.97 -15.92 4.67
CA ALA A 98 -7.95 -16.78 5.31
C ALA A 98 -7.48 -18.26 5.33
N ALA A 99 -6.89 -18.74 4.23
CA ALA A 99 -6.26 -20.05 4.17
C ALA A 99 -5.11 -20.19 5.19
N ASP A 100 -4.23 -19.19 5.28
CA ASP A 100 -3.13 -19.19 6.26
C ASP A 100 -3.64 -19.20 7.71
N LEU A 101 -4.69 -18.42 8.03
CA LEU A 101 -5.29 -18.40 9.36
C LEU A 101 -5.94 -19.74 9.74
N THR A 102 -6.66 -20.38 8.82
CA THR A 102 -7.23 -21.71 9.05
C THR A 102 -6.16 -22.79 9.19
N ALA A 103 -5.05 -22.67 8.46
CA ALA A 103 -3.89 -23.55 8.61
C ALA A 103 -3.22 -23.38 9.98
N ILE A 104 -3.07 -22.14 10.48
CA ILE A 104 -2.58 -21.87 11.84
C ILE A 104 -3.51 -22.50 12.87
N GLU A 105 -4.82 -22.30 12.74
CA GLU A 105 -5.80 -22.87 13.67
C GLU A 105 -5.73 -24.40 13.72
N THR A 106 -5.60 -25.03 12.55
CA THR A 106 -5.44 -26.49 12.42
C THR A 106 -4.14 -26.97 13.05
N ALA A 107 -3.03 -26.26 12.83
CA ALA A 107 -1.74 -26.58 13.43
C ALA A 107 -1.78 -26.45 14.97
N LEU A 108 -2.41 -25.40 15.49
CA LEU A 108 -2.57 -25.17 16.93
C LEU A 108 -3.44 -26.25 17.58
N SER A 109 -4.57 -26.62 16.97
CA SER A 109 -5.47 -27.66 17.49
C SER A 109 -4.84 -29.06 17.49
N ARG A 110 -3.98 -29.36 16.51
CA ARG A 110 -3.22 -30.62 16.44
C ARG A 110 -1.95 -30.63 17.30
N SER A 111 -1.70 -29.58 18.07
CA SER A 111 -0.47 -29.42 18.87
C SER A 111 0.83 -29.52 18.04
N ALA A 112 0.77 -29.08 16.77
CA ALA A 112 1.90 -29.06 15.84
C ALA A 112 3.11 -28.30 16.40
N PRO A 113 4.34 -28.67 15.99
CA PRO A 113 5.54 -28.01 16.48
C PRO A 113 5.54 -26.49 16.16
N GLY A 114 6.23 -25.73 17.01
CA GLY A 114 6.21 -24.25 16.99
C GLY A 114 6.68 -23.61 15.69
N ASN A 115 7.48 -24.31 14.90
CA ASN A 115 8.00 -23.87 13.62
C ASN A 115 6.92 -23.83 12.51
N GLU A 116 6.04 -24.82 12.45
CA GLU A 116 5.06 -24.97 11.36
C GLU A 116 4.08 -23.78 11.30
N TRP A 117 3.53 -23.37 12.44
CA TRP A 117 2.57 -22.27 12.48
C TRP A 117 3.21 -20.88 12.61
N ARG A 118 4.51 -20.82 12.98
CA ARG A 118 5.25 -19.55 13.06
C ARG A 118 5.48 -18.96 11.68
N GLU A 119 5.82 -19.77 10.69
CA GLU A 119 5.99 -19.32 9.31
C GLU A 119 4.67 -18.74 8.75
N LEU A 120 3.55 -19.42 9.03
CA LEU A 120 2.22 -18.92 8.66
C LEU A 120 1.88 -17.60 9.39
N ALA A 121 2.25 -17.46 10.67
CA ALA A 121 2.04 -16.20 11.39
C ALA A 121 2.86 -15.03 10.81
N VAL A 122 4.07 -15.30 10.28
CA VAL A 122 4.86 -14.31 9.55
C VAL A 122 4.13 -13.86 8.28
N LYS A 123 3.60 -14.81 7.50
CA LYS A 123 2.82 -14.50 6.28
C LYS A 123 1.64 -13.60 6.60
N VAL A 124 0.83 -13.98 7.59
CA VAL A 124 -0.33 -13.18 8.03
C VAL A 124 0.09 -11.78 8.45
N ARG A 125 1.19 -11.63 9.19
CA ARG A 125 1.70 -10.29 9.57
C ARG A 125 2.10 -9.46 8.35
N LEU A 126 2.88 -10.03 7.43
CA LEU A 126 3.31 -9.31 6.22
C LEU A 126 2.11 -8.90 5.36
N SER A 127 1.11 -9.77 5.26
CA SER A 127 -0.15 -9.52 4.58
C SER A 127 -0.95 -8.38 5.17
N LEU A 128 -1.12 -8.35 6.49
CA LEU A 128 -1.87 -7.29 7.17
C LEU A 128 -1.15 -5.94 7.09
N ASP A 129 0.17 -5.93 7.24
CA ASP A 129 0.98 -4.73 7.04
C ASP A 129 0.92 -4.25 5.57
N ALA A 130 0.85 -5.16 4.59
CA ALA A 130 0.67 -4.78 3.18
C ALA A 130 -0.63 -4.00 2.94
N VAL A 131 -1.72 -4.36 3.64
CA VAL A 131 -3.00 -3.63 3.56
C VAL A 131 -2.90 -2.24 4.18
N VAL A 132 -2.23 -2.12 5.32
CA VAL A 132 -2.16 -0.85 6.09
C VAL A 132 -1.14 0.11 5.50
N SER A 133 0.06 -0.37 5.23
CA SER A 133 1.23 0.42 4.85
C SER A 133 1.34 0.63 3.33
N GLY A 134 0.67 -0.20 2.52
CA GLY A 134 0.67 -0.08 1.06
C GLY A 134 2.07 -0.07 0.46
N SER A 135 2.51 1.07 -0.07
CA SER A 135 3.82 1.27 -0.68
C SER A 135 4.99 1.31 0.32
N GLY A 136 4.72 1.39 1.63
CA GLY A 136 5.71 1.34 2.70
C GLY A 136 5.76 -0.01 3.42
N SER A 137 5.17 -1.05 2.84
CA SER A 137 5.01 -2.35 3.49
C SER A 137 6.33 -3.12 3.68
N LEU A 138 6.40 -3.89 4.76
CA LEU A 138 7.53 -4.69 5.19
C LEU A 138 7.92 -5.75 4.17
N TRP A 139 6.96 -6.29 3.41
CA TRP A 139 7.26 -7.33 2.41
C TRP A 139 8.12 -6.78 1.25
N LEU A 140 8.08 -5.48 0.96
CA LEU A 140 8.95 -4.87 -0.05
C LEU A 140 10.45 -4.96 0.31
N GLN A 141 10.77 -5.16 1.60
CA GLN A 141 12.15 -5.39 2.03
C GLN A 141 12.72 -6.73 1.53
N TYR A 142 11.85 -7.66 1.10
CA TYR A 142 12.28 -8.92 0.49
C TYR A 142 12.91 -8.74 -0.90
N ASP A 143 12.76 -7.58 -1.56
CA ASP A 143 13.45 -7.29 -2.82
C ASP A 143 14.97 -7.48 -2.69
N TYR A 144 15.55 -6.88 -1.64
CA TYR A 144 16.98 -7.00 -1.37
C TYR A 144 17.40 -8.45 -1.09
N LEU A 145 16.65 -9.15 -0.24
CA LEU A 145 16.92 -10.54 0.13
C LEU A 145 16.87 -11.48 -1.08
N LEU A 146 15.84 -11.35 -1.93
CA LEU A 146 15.68 -12.22 -3.10
C LEU A 146 16.74 -11.94 -4.17
N ARG A 147 17.16 -10.68 -4.33
CA ARG A 147 18.29 -10.33 -5.21
C ARG A 147 19.60 -10.91 -4.70
N GLU A 148 19.81 -10.87 -3.39
CA GLU A 148 20.96 -11.51 -2.75
C GLU A 148 20.94 -13.03 -2.97
N ASP A 149 19.80 -13.69 -2.76
CA ASP A 149 19.64 -15.12 -3.02
C ASP A 149 20.00 -15.49 -4.46
N VAL A 150 19.46 -14.74 -5.44
CA VAL A 150 19.79 -14.93 -6.86
C VAL A 150 21.28 -14.77 -7.11
N ALA A 151 21.91 -13.73 -6.54
CA ALA A 151 23.35 -13.52 -6.67
C ALA A 151 24.15 -14.68 -6.07
N LEU A 152 23.77 -15.17 -4.89
CA LEU A 152 24.43 -16.28 -4.21
C LEU A 152 24.29 -17.59 -4.99
N ILE A 153 23.10 -17.89 -5.55
CA ILE A 153 22.87 -19.05 -6.42
C ILE A 153 23.78 -18.96 -7.64
N GLY A 154 23.84 -17.79 -8.30
CA GLY A 154 24.69 -17.56 -9.45
C GLY A 154 26.19 -17.71 -9.12
N GLN A 155 26.62 -17.26 -7.96
CA GLN A 155 27.99 -17.44 -7.47
C GLN A 155 28.32 -18.92 -7.20
N ALA A 156 27.40 -19.66 -6.58
CA ALA A 156 27.57 -21.09 -6.30
C ALA A 156 27.72 -21.90 -7.60
N LEU A 157 26.93 -21.56 -8.62
CA LEU A 157 27.01 -22.18 -9.95
C LEU A 157 28.35 -21.85 -10.65
N LYS A 158 28.85 -20.62 -10.54
CA LYS A 158 30.09 -20.18 -11.21
C LYS A 158 31.37 -20.69 -10.53
N ARG A 159 31.39 -20.82 -9.19
CA ARG A 159 32.59 -21.17 -8.40
C ARG A 159 33.09 -22.60 -8.65
N SER A 160 32.25 -23.47 -9.18
CA SER A 160 32.45 -24.92 -9.13
C SER A 160 32.87 -25.54 -10.47
N THR A 161 33.80 -24.89 -11.18
CA THR A 161 34.20 -25.28 -12.55
C THR A 161 34.75 -26.71 -12.64
N ASN A 162 35.26 -27.26 -11.53
CA ASN A 162 35.83 -28.62 -11.46
C ASN A 162 34.89 -29.69 -10.86
N ASP A 163 33.84 -29.29 -10.14
CA ASP A 163 32.86 -30.22 -9.54
C ASP A 163 31.43 -29.70 -9.70
N THR A 164 30.81 -30.06 -10.82
CA THR A 164 29.46 -29.61 -11.20
C THR A 164 28.38 -30.15 -10.27
N LYS A 165 28.63 -31.27 -9.59
CA LYS A 165 27.69 -31.85 -8.62
C LYS A 165 27.69 -31.07 -7.32
N ALA A 166 28.87 -30.73 -6.81
CA ALA A 166 28.99 -29.87 -5.64
C ALA A 166 28.34 -28.49 -5.90
N ALA A 167 28.55 -27.93 -7.11
CA ALA A 167 27.87 -26.71 -7.56
C ALA A 167 26.34 -26.81 -7.45
N ALA A 168 25.80 -27.88 -8.03
CA ALA A 168 24.36 -28.07 -8.12
C ALA A 168 23.73 -28.30 -6.75
N ASN A 169 24.42 -28.99 -5.85
CA ASN A 169 23.94 -29.17 -4.47
C ASN A 169 23.93 -27.86 -3.68
N ALA A 170 25.00 -27.06 -3.78
CA ALA A 170 25.06 -25.76 -3.12
C ALA A 170 24.01 -24.79 -3.68
N ALA A 171 23.88 -24.71 -5.01
CA ALA A 171 22.87 -23.89 -5.67
C ALA A 171 21.44 -24.34 -5.33
N GLY A 172 21.18 -25.65 -5.24
CA GLY A 172 19.88 -26.20 -4.84
C GLY A 172 19.50 -25.84 -3.40
N ALA A 173 20.46 -25.86 -2.46
CA ALA A 173 20.20 -25.45 -1.08
C ALA A 173 19.88 -23.95 -0.95
N LEU A 174 20.57 -23.11 -1.73
CA LEU A 174 20.28 -21.67 -1.79
C LEU A 174 18.93 -21.39 -2.46
N LEU A 175 18.56 -22.16 -3.49
CA LEU A 175 17.24 -22.06 -4.12
C LEU A 175 16.12 -22.39 -3.13
N GLU A 176 16.32 -23.36 -2.23
CA GLU A 176 15.35 -23.67 -1.18
C GLU A 176 15.20 -22.51 -0.18
N THR A 177 16.30 -21.83 0.14
CA THR A 177 16.26 -20.62 0.98
C THR A 177 15.44 -19.52 0.31
N MET A 178 15.67 -19.29 -0.99
CA MET A 178 14.89 -18.37 -1.80
C MET A 178 13.40 -18.77 -1.83
N ARG A 179 13.07 -20.06 -1.93
CA ARG A 179 11.67 -20.56 -1.88
C ARG A 179 11.01 -20.18 -0.57
N MET A 180 11.71 -20.31 0.55
CA MET A 180 11.18 -19.89 1.85
C MET A 180 10.92 -18.39 1.92
N HIS A 181 11.77 -17.56 1.30
CA HIS A 181 11.56 -16.13 1.22
C HIS A 181 10.34 -15.77 0.36
N VAL A 182 10.20 -16.39 -0.81
CA VAL A 182 9.03 -16.23 -1.67
C VAL A 182 7.74 -16.69 -0.97
N PHE A 183 7.79 -17.84 -0.31
CA PHE A 183 6.64 -18.39 0.44
C PHE A 183 6.15 -17.42 1.54
N ARG A 184 7.06 -16.74 2.24
CA ARG A 184 6.70 -15.77 3.28
C ARG A 184 6.02 -14.52 2.73
N MET A 185 6.43 -14.05 1.56
CA MET A 185 5.90 -12.83 0.96
C MET A 185 4.66 -13.05 0.10
N ASP A 186 4.39 -14.28 -0.37
CA ASP A 186 3.37 -14.58 -1.38
C ASP A 186 1.99 -13.99 -1.05
N ALA A 187 1.47 -14.24 0.15
CA ALA A 187 0.17 -13.72 0.58
C ALA A 187 0.14 -12.18 0.67
N ALA A 188 1.27 -11.54 0.99
CA ALA A 188 1.38 -10.08 1.05
C ALA A 188 1.44 -9.47 -0.36
N ALA A 189 2.20 -10.10 -1.25
CA ALA A 189 2.27 -9.73 -2.66
C ALA A 189 0.91 -9.90 -3.35
N ALA A 190 0.17 -10.97 -3.05
CA ALA A 190 -1.19 -11.19 -3.54
C ALA A 190 -2.16 -10.08 -3.08
N ILE A 191 -2.08 -9.67 -1.80
CA ILE A 191 -2.86 -8.54 -1.27
C ILE A 191 -2.55 -7.22 -1.98
N SER A 192 -1.30 -7.02 -2.40
CA SER A 192 -0.88 -5.84 -3.17
C SER A 192 -1.14 -5.95 -4.68
N GLY A 193 -1.72 -7.05 -5.18
CA GLY A 193 -2.06 -7.22 -6.60
C GLY A 193 -0.96 -7.84 -7.46
N HIS A 194 0.08 -8.40 -6.85
CA HIS A 194 1.20 -9.04 -7.52
C HIS A 194 1.09 -10.59 -7.54
N SER A 195 -0.10 -11.13 -7.33
CA SER A 195 -0.40 -12.58 -7.32
C SER A 195 0.15 -13.29 -8.58
N MET A 196 -0.23 -12.81 -9.78
CA MET A 196 0.22 -13.38 -11.05
C MET A 196 1.75 -13.36 -11.20
N ARG A 197 2.41 -12.24 -10.90
CA ARG A 197 3.87 -12.10 -11.01
C ARG A 197 4.60 -12.99 -10.01
N THR A 198 4.03 -13.19 -8.81
CA THR A 198 4.58 -14.09 -7.80
C THR A 198 4.48 -15.55 -8.25
N GLN A 199 3.36 -15.94 -8.89
CA GLN A 199 3.21 -17.27 -9.49
C GLN A 199 4.20 -17.49 -10.64
N GLU A 200 4.43 -16.48 -11.49
CA GLU A 200 5.48 -16.55 -12.52
C GLU A 200 6.87 -16.78 -11.90
N LEU A 201 7.19 -16.11 -10.79
CA LEU A 201 8.46 -16.32 -10.09
C LEU A 201 8.58 -17.75 -9.58
N ILE A 202 7.54 -18.30 -8.96
CA ILE A 202 7.53 -19.70 -8.48
C ILE A 202 7.78 -20.67 -9.64
N GLN A 203 7.12 -20.46 -10.78
CA GLN A 203 7.33 -21.29 -11.97
C GLN A 203 8.76 -21.18 -12.52
N GLN A 204 9.35 -19.97 -12.51
CA GLN A 204 10.75 -19.78 -12.89
C GLN A 204 11.69 -20.49 -11.93
N MET A 205 11.43 -20.45 -10.63
CA MET A 205 12.24 -21.15 -9.63
C MET A 205 12.19 -22.67 -9.83
N ASP A 206 11.02 -23.24 -10.12
CA ASP A 206 10.89 -24.66 -10.45
C ASP A 206 11.61 -25.03 -11.75
N TYR A 207 11.62 -24.12 -12.72
CA TYR A 207 12.40 -24.29 -13.92
C TYR A 207 13.92 -24.26 -13.65
N VAL A 208 14.38 -23.32 -12.81
CA VAL A 208 15.77 -23.25 -12.34
C VAL A 208 16.15 -24.54 -11.60
N ASP A 209 15.29 -25.06 -10.72
CA ASP A 209 15.51 -26.30 -9.98
C ASP A 209 15.71 -27.49 -10.93
N LYS A 210 14.86 -27.63 -11.95
CA LYS A 210 15.02 -28.66 -13.00
C LYS A 210 16.36 -28.54 -13.71
N ARG A 211 16.84 -27.33 -14.00
CA ARG A 211 18.14 -27.09 -14.64
C ARG A 211 19.31 -27.40 -13.71
N ILE A 212 19.21 -27.03 -12.43
CA ILE A 212 20.19 -27.37 -11.40
C ILE A 212 20.26 -28.89 -11.20
N ASN A 213 19.13 -29.60 -11.23
CA ASN A 213 19.12 -31.05 -11.10
C ASN A 213 19.74 -31.75 -12.32
N ALA A 214 19.58 -31.21 -13.53
CA ALA A 214 20.25 -31.73 -14.73
C ALA A 214 21.79 -31.63 -14.65
N LEU A 215 22.32 -30.59 -13.99
CA LEU A 215 23.77 -30.43 -13.75
C LEU A 215 24.37 -31.57 -12.91
N LYS A 216 23.57 -32.24 -12.07
CA LYS A 216 24.04 -33.36 -11.23
C LYS A 216 24.35 -34.61 -12.07
N THR A 217 23.70 -34.76 -13.22
CA THR A 217 23.82 -35.93 -14.10
C THR A 217 24.75 -35.70 -15.28
N ASP A 218 24.84 -34.47 -15.80
CA ASP A 218 25.61 -34.15 -16.99
C ASP A 218 27.12 -34.15 -16.75
N ARG A 219 27.90 -34.52 -17.78
CA ARG A 219 29.38 -34.56 -17.74
C ARG A 219 29.98 -33.92 -18.99
N GLY A 220 31.21 -33.43 -18.87
CA GLY A 220 31.98 -32.86 -19.98
C GLY A 220 31.26 -31.69 -20.67
N SER A 221 31.23 -31.67 -22.00
CA SER A 221 30.61 -30.60 -22.81
C SER A 221 29.13 -30.37 -22.48
N ARG A 222 28.37 -31.43 -22.12
CA ARG A 222 26.96 -31.29 -21.72
C ARG A 222 26.80 -30.51 -20.41
N ALA A 223 27.73 -30.69 -19.47
CA ALA A 223 27.69 -29.97 -18.20
C ALA A 223 27.93 -28.47 -18.38
N ALA A 224 28.81 -28.08 -19.32
CA ALA A 224 29.04 -26.67 -19.65
C ALA A 224 27.78 -26.01 -20.27
N THR A 225 27.09 -26.71 -21.17
CA THR A 225 25.82 -26.22 -21.74
C THR A 225 24.72 -26.14 -20.68
N SER A 226 24.57 -27.17 -19.84
CA SER A 226 23.58 -27.18 -18.75
C SER A 226 23.86 -26.08 -17.71
N LEU A 227 25.13 -25.76 -17.45
CA LEU A 227 25.51 -24.65 -16.57
C LEU A 227 25.10 -23.30 -17.15
N ARG A 228 25.36 -23.09 -18.44
CA ARG A 228 24.92 -21.88 -19.14
C ARG A 228 23.39 -21.75 -19.11
N ASN A 229 22.68 -22.84 -19.36
CA ASN A 229 21.22 -22.85 -19.32
C ASN A 229 20.68 -22.56 -17.91
N ALA A 230 21.32 -23.08 -16.86
CA ALA A 230 20.95 -22.81 -15.47
C ALA A 230 21.16 -21.33 -15.10
N LEU A 231 22.29 -20.74 -15.51
CA LEU A 231 22.55 -19.31 -15.34
C LEU A 231 21.54 -18.45 -16.11
N GLN A 232 21.22 -18.82 -17.36
CA GLN A 232 20.21 -18.10 -18.14
C GLN A 232 18.81 -18.18 -17.53
N SER A 233 18.42 -19.33 -16.95
CA SER A 233 17.15 -19.43 -16.23
C SER A 233 17.13 -18.57 -14.95
N LEU A 234 18.28 -18.41 -14.30
CA LEU A 234 18.42 -17.56 -13.13
C LEU A 234 18.29 -16.07 -13.49
N ASP A 235 18.85 -15.65 -14.63
CA ASP A 235 18.65 -14.29 -15.17
C ASP A 235 17.16 -14.05 -15.49
N GLY A 236 16.44 -15.07 -15.96
CA GLY A 236 14.99 -15.02 -16.14
C GLY A 236 14.22 -14.80 -14.83
N ALA A 237 14.60 -15.50 -13.76
CA ALA A 237 14.02 -15.29 -12.43
C ALA A 237 14.32 -13.87 -11.89
N ALA A 238 15.53 -13.36 -12.12
CA ALA A 238 15.90 -11.99 -11.76
C ALA A 238 15.03 -10.93 -12.49
N ALA A 239 14.74 -11.15 -13.77
CA ALA A 239 13.88 -10.27 -14.54
C ALA A 239 12.42 -10.28 -14.03
N VAL A 240 11.91 -11.42 -13.54
CA VAL A 240 10.59 -11.48 -12.91
C VAL A 240 10.59 -10.73 -11.57
N LEU A 241 11.66 -10.84 -10.77
CA LEU A 241 11.81 -10.05 -9.53
C LEU A 241 11.78 -8.54 -9.84
N ASP A 242 12.47 -8.10 -10.89
CA ASP A 242 12.42 -6.70 -11.33
C ASP A 242 10.99 -6.26 -11.65
N ASN A 243 10.15 -7.13 -12.22
CA ASN A 243 8.75 -6.82 -12.52
C ASN A 243 7.84 -6.83 -11.28
N ILE A 244 8.13 -7.65 -10.27
CA ILE A 244 7.40 -7.66 -8.99
C ILE A 244 7.69 -6.37 -8.22
N PHE A 245 8.97 -6.02 -8.08
CA PHE A 245 9.42 -4.90 -7.26
C PHE A 245 9.63 -3.60 -8.05
N ARG A 246 9.28 -3.58 -9.35
CA ARG A 246 9.34 -2.35 -10.14
C ARG A 246 8.50 -1.31 -9.43
N LYS A 247 9.17 -0.31 -8.86
CA LYS A 247 8.51 0.87 -8.33
C LYS A 247 7.68 1.41 -9.49
N GLU A 248 6.36 1.37 -9.38
CA GLU A 248 5.49 1.99 -10.36
C GLU A 248 5.62 3.50 -10.21
N THR A 249 6.75 4.05 -10.63
CA THR A 249 6.89 5.46 -10.97
C THR A 249 6.06 5.68 -12.23
N GLY A 250 4.74 5.78 -12.06
CA GLY A 250 3.92 6.64 -12.91
C GLY A 250 2.88 6.02 -13.84
N ASP A 251 2.21 4.88 -13.56
CA ASP A 251 1.02 4.54 -14.36
C ASP A 251 -0.01 3.55 -13.80
N MET A 252 -0.07 3.33 -12.49
CA MET A 252 -1.36 2.93 -11.92
C MET A 252 -2.23 4.19 -11.82
N PRO A 253 -3.49 4.18 -12.29
CA PRO A 253 -4.43 5.19 -11.84
C PRO A 253 -4.52 4.98 -10.34
N ALA A 254 -3.78 5.79 -9.59
CA ALA A 254 -4.07 6.01 -8.20
C ALA A 254 -5.57 6.34 -8.20
N LEU A 255 -6.38 5.42 -7.68
CA LEU A 255 -7.59 5.82 -7.00
C LEU A 255 -7.07 6.65 -5.82
N ALA A 256 -6.70 7.89 -6.13
CA ALA A 256 -6.50 8.92 -5.15
C ALA A 256 -7.76 8.82 -4.28
N PRO A 257 -7.64 8.62 -2.96
CA PRO A 257 -8.79 8.85 -2.11
C PRO A 257 -9.25 10.22 -2.53
N ALA A 258 -10.50 10.34 -3.03
CA ALA A 258 -11.01 11.54 -3.65
C ALA A 258 -10.67 12.69 -2.72
N SER A 259 -9.55 13.36 -2.99
CA SER A 259 -9.06 14.37 -2.11
C SER A 259 -10.13 15.40 -2.31
N ALA A 260 -10.93 15.62 -1.26
CA ALA A 260 -11.83 16.74 -1.18
C ALA A 260 -10.93 18.00 -1.16
N VAL A 261 -10.26 18.26 -2.28
CA VAL A 261 -9.81 19.58 -2.67
C VAL A 261 -11.12 20.29 -2.82
N TYR A 262 -11.57 20.94 -1.75
CA TYR A 262 -12.80 21.71 -1.69
C TYR A 262 -12.65 22.89 -2.67
N PRO A 263 -12.92 22.74 -3.98
CA PRO A 263 -12.48 23.72 -4.96
C PRO A 263 -13.35 24.98 -4.84
N LEU A 264 -14.58 24.79 -4.36
CA LEU A 264 -15.55 25.83 -4.07
C LEU A 264 -15.11 26.70 -2.89
N ARG A 265 -14.53 26.14 -1.82
CA ARG A 265 -14.09 26.94 -0.67
C ARG A 265 -12.97 27.90 -1.06
N TRP A 266 -12.01 27.42 -1.85
CA TRP A 266 -10.93 28.24 -2.38
C TRP A 266 -11.43 29.24 -3.42
N ALA A 267 -12.35 28.84 -4.30
CA ALA A 267 -12.95 29.73 -5.30
C ALA A 267 -13.74 30.88 -4.67
N PHE A 268 -14.53 30.61 -3.62
CA PHE A 268 -15.25 31.67 -2.89
C PHE A 268 -14.29 32.59 -2.14
N PHE A 269 -13.22 32.06 -1.54
CA PHE A 269 -12.20 32.89 -0.89
C PHE A 269 -11.54 33.84 -1.90
N VAL A 270 -11.10 33.34 -3.05
CA VAL A 270 -10.51 34.17 -4.11
C VAL A 270 -11.53 35.16 -4.69
N GLY A 271 -12.78 34.73 -4.92
CA GLY A 271 -13.85 35.58 -5.44
C GLY A 271 -14.21 36.75 -4.51
N THR A 272 -14.20 36.53 -3.20
CA THR A 272 -14.45 37.60 -2.21
C THR A 272 -13.31 38.63 -2.17
N ILE A 273 -12.05 38.18 -2.26
CA ILE A 273 -10.89 39.08 -2.32
C ILE A 273 -10.95 39.94 -3.58
N ILE A 274 -11.21 39.33 -4.75
CA ILE A 274 -11.31 40.06 -6.02
C ILE A 274 -12.44 41.09 -5.98
N SER A 275 -13.62 40.71 -5.46
CA SER A 275 -14.76 41.61 -5.33
C SER A 275 -14.44 42.79 -4.41
N ALA A 276 -13.80 42.56 -3.27
CA ALA A 276 -13.39 43.62 -2.34
C ALA A 276 -12.42 44.62 -2.98
N VAL A 277 -11.44 44.13 -3.76
CA VAL A 277 -10.48 44.98 -4.46
C VAL A 277 -11.18 45.81 -5.54
N LEU A 278 -12.05 45.21 -6.35
CA LEU A 278 -12.80 45.93 -7.39
C LEU A 278 -13.74 46.99 -6.81
N THR A 279 -14.43 46.68 -5.71
CA THR A 279 -15.26 47.65 -5.00
C THR A 279 -14.42 48.81 -4.47
N TYR A 280 -13.26 48.54 -3.89
CA TYR A 280 -12.36 49.58 -3.39
C TYR A 280 -11.83 50.48 -4.51
N VAL A 281 -11.40 49.89 -5.63
CA VAL A 281 -10.92 50.63 -6.79
C VAL A 281 -12.05 51.47 -7.42
N GLY A 282 -13.25 50.90 -7.54
CA GLY A 282 -14.44 51.60 -8.04
C GLY A 282 -14.82 52.81 -7.17
N TRP A 283 -14.83 52.62 -5.84
CA TRP A 283 -15.07 53.71 -4.89
C TRP A 283 -13.99 54.80 -4.96
N ARG A 284 -12.71 54.40 -5.04
CA ARG A 284 -11.59 55.34 -5.17
C ARG A 284 -11.70 56.17 -6.44
N LYS A 285 -12.05 55.54 -7.58
CA LYS A 285 -12.24 56.23 -8.86
C LYS A 285 -13.43 57.18 -8.83
N TYR A 286 -14.56 56.76 -8.23
CA TYR A 286 -15.73 57.62 -8.05
C TYR A 286 -15.43 58.84 -7.18
N ARG A 287 -14.63 58.68 -6.13
CA ARG A 287 -14.20 59.79 -5.26
C ARG A 287 -13.29 60.79 -5.98
N GLN A 288 -12.47 60.33 -6.91
CA GLN A 288 -11.54 61.19 -7.65
C GLN A 288 -12.20 61.90 -8.84
N MET A 289 -13.25 61.33 -9.43
CA MET A 289 -13.99 61.90 -10.57
C MET A 289 -15.49 61.69 -10.40
N PRO A 290 -16.19 62.50 -9.57
CA PRO A 290 -17.62 62.33 -9.32
C PRO A 290 -18.49 62.60 -10.55
N TYR A 291 -17.97 63.35 -11.54
CA TYR A 291 -18.63 63.63 -12.81
C TYR A 291 -17.59 63.53 -13.93
N GLY A 292 -17.60 62.43 -14.67
CA GLY A 292 -16.78 62.24 -15.87
C GLY A 292 -17.29 63.09 -17.04
N VAL A 293 -17.22 64.42 -16.91
CA VAL A 293 -17.39 65.33 -18.04
C VAL A 293 -16.01 65.77 -18.48
N LYS A 294 -15.54 65.22 -19.61
CA LYS A 294 -14.43 65.83 -20.36
C LYS A 294 -14.85 67.26 -20.67
N SER A 295 -14.13 68.24 -20.12
CA SER A 295 -14.17 69.61 -20.66
C SER A 295 -13.73 69.50 -22.11
N ILE A 296 -14.67 69.76 -23.01
CA ILE A 296 -14.40 69.96 -24.43
C ILE A 296 -13.69 71.31 -24.51
N LYS A 297 -12.46 71.32 -25.01
CA LYS A 297 -11.85 72.50 -25.63
C LYS A 297 -12.10 72.41 -27.13
#